data_AF-A0A6L6PSP4-F1
#
_entry.id   AF-A0A6L6PSP4-F1
#
_cell.length_a   1.000
_cell.length_b   1.000
_cell.length_c   1.000
_cell.angle_alpha   90.00
_cell.angle_beta   90.00
_cell.angle_gamma   90.00
#
_symmetry.space_group_name_H-M   'P 1'
#
loop_
_entity.id
_entity.type
_entity.pdbx_description
1 polymer ?
#
loop_
_entity_poly.entity_id
_entity_poly.type
_entity_poly.pdbx_seq_one_letter_code
_entity_poly.pdbx_strand_id
1 'polypeptide(L)'
;KTPGGRRRNHYDKQLRRVTVARPGAAPLVFATNDLQSTALEISQRYKERWGIELFFKWLKQHLKIKRFLGRSENAVRIQVLTAL
;
A
#
# COMPACT_ATOMS: atom_id res chain seq x y z
N LYS A 1 17.61 16.58 -7.60
CA LYS A 1 16.57 17.56 -8.02
C LYS A 1 15.56 17.70 -6.88
N THR A 2 15.31 18.92 -6.42
CA THR A 2 14.43 19.27 -5.29
C THR A 2 12.95 19.12 -5.66
N PRO A 3 12.22 18.12 -5.15
CA PRO A 3 10.78 18.03 -5.34
C PRO A 3 10.12 18.96 -4.32
N GLY A 4 9.77 20.18 -4.72
CA GLY A 4 9.07 21.14 -3.86
C GLY A 4 9.98 21.95 -2.93
N GLY A 5 10.80 22.82 -3.50
CA GLY A 5 11.22 24.13 -2.96
C GLY A 5 12.02 24.25 -1.65
N ARG A 6 11.82 23.40 -0.63
CA ARG A 6 12.49 23.52 0.69
C ARG A 6 12.83 22.20 1.38
N ARG A 7 12.31 21.05 0.95
CA ARG A 7 12.63 19.75 1.57
C ARG A 7 13.90 19.14 0.94
N ARG A 8 14.88 18.82 1.78
CA ARG A 8 16.00 17.95 1.39
C ARG A 8 15.43 16.57 1.11
N ASN A 9 15.62 16.09 -0.12
CA ASN A 9 15.31 14.71 -0.44
C ASN A 9 16.45 13.84 0.12
N HIS A 10 16.15 13.04 1.14
CA HIS A 10 17.10 12.08 1.73
C HIS A 10 17.22 10.79 0.90
N TYR A 11 16.40 10.64 -0.14
CA TYR A 11 16.47 9.50 -1.06
C TYR A 11 17.65 9.70 -2.01
N ASP A 12 18.65 8.86 -1.84
CA ASP A 12 19.93 8.85 -2.57
C ASP A 12 19.94 7.83 -3.72
N LYS A 13 18.99 6.90 -3.73
CA LYS A 13 18.90 5.84 -4.75
C LYS A 13 18.22 6.34 -6.03
N GLN A 14 18.55 5.68 -7.15
CA GLN A 14 17.88 5.93 -8.42
C GLN A 14 16.40 5.60 -8.32
N LEU A 15 15.58 6.49 -8.86
CA LEU A 15 14.13 6.36 -8.88
C LEU A 15 13.65 6.59 -10.31
N ARG A 16 12.80 5.69 -10.79
CA ARG A 16 12.18 5.76 -12.10
C ARG A 16 10.75 6.26 -11.96
N ARG A 17 10.40 7.24 -12.78
CA ARG A 17 9.01 7.68 -12.94
C ARG A 17 8.38 6.91 -14.10
N VAL A 18 7.27 6.25 -13.84
CA VAL A 18 6.50 5.50 -14.85
C VAL A 18 5.12 6.13 -14.99
N THR A 19 4.73 6.45 -16.21
CA THR A 19 3.40 7.01 -16.51
C THR A 19 2.63 6.01 -17.35
N VAL A 20 1.44 5.63 -16.90
CA VAL A 20 0.57 4.68 -17.59
C VAL A 20 -0.73 5.37 -17.97
N ALA A 21 -0.98 5.47 -19.27
CA ALA A 21 -2.20 6.05 -19.80
C ALA A 21 -3.39 5.14 -19.47
N ARG A 22 -4.53 5.76 -19.12
CA ARG A 22 -5.81 5.05 -18.98
C ARG A 22 -6.85 5.70 -19.88
N PRO A 23 -7.62 4.92 -20.64
CA PRO A 23 -8.77 5.44 -21.37
C PRO A 23 -9.76 6.11 -20.41
N GLY A 24 -10.16 7.35 -20.70
CA GLY A 24 -11.23 8.05 -19.95
C GLY A 24 -10.87 8.49 -18.52
N ALA A 25 -9.62 8.36 -18.08
CA ALA A 25 -9.20 8.75 -16.74
C ALA A 25 -7.82 9.40 -16.74
N ALA A 26 -7.49 10.11 -15.65
CA ALA A 26 -6.15 10.65 -15.47
C ALA A 26 -5.09 9.52 -15.52
N PRO A 27 -3.94 9.76 -16.18
CA PRO A 27 -2.87 8.78 -16.25
C PRO A 27 -2.33 8.48 -14.85
N LEU A 28 -1.98 7.22 -14.62
CA LEU A 28 -1.35 6.82 -13.37
C LEU A 28 0.13 7.17 -13.43
N VAL A 29 0.63 7.85 -12.40
CA VAL A 29 2.04 8.20 -12.28
C VAL A 29 2.62 7.48 -11.07
N PHE A 30 3.58 6.60 -11.33
CA PHE A 30 4.27 5.80 -10.33
C PHE A 30 5.72 6.28 -10.18
N ALA A 31 6.22 6.22 -8.96
CA ALA A 31 7.64 6.34 -8.67
C ALA A 31 8.13 5.00 -8.12
N THR A 32 9.08 4.38 -8.79
CA THR A 32 9.56 3.03 -8.46
C THR A 32 11.07 2.97 -8.42
N ASN A 33 11.60 2.11 -7.55
CA ASN A 33 13.01 1.70 -7.54
C ASN A 33 13.27 0.52 -8.52
N ASP A 34 12.22 -0.03 -9.12
CA ASP A 34 12.33 -1.06 -10.15
C ASP A 34 12.69 -0.42 -11.51
N LEU A 35 13.94 -0.64 -11.91
CA LEU A 35 14.49 -0.11 -13.16
C LEU A 35 14.30 -1.07 -14.34
N GLN A 36 13.90 -2.31 -14.10
CA GLN A 36 13.94 -3.39 -15.10
C GLN A 36 12.54 -3.74 -15.61
N SER A 37 11.56 -3.85 -14.72
CA SER A 37 10.20 -4.24 -15.12
C SER A 37 9.55 -3.22 -16.05
N THR A 38 8.66 -3.71 -16.90
CA THR A 38 7.91 -2.86 -17.83
C THR A 38 6.90 -1.98 -17.10
N ALA A 39 6.46 -0.90 -17.75
CA ALA A 39 5.44 -0.03 -17.19
C ALA A 39 4.12 -0.77 -16.90
N LEU A 40 3.79 -1.77 -17.74
CA LEU A 40 2.62 -2.60 -17.60
C LEU A 40 2.70 -3.48 -16.34
N GLU A 41 3.81 -4.19 -16.14
CA GLU A 41 4.04 -5.01 -14.94
C GLU A 41 3.97 -4.19 -13.66
N ILE A 42 4.59 -3.00 -13.65
CA ILE A 42 4.54 -2.10 -12.50
C ILE A 42 3.09 -1.66 -12.22
N SER A 43 2.32 -1.36 -13.27
CA SER A 43 0.91 -1.00 -13.11
C SER A 43 0.05 -2.17 -12.61
N GLN A 44 0.35 -3.39 -13.03
CA GLN A 44 -0.35 -4.59 -12.61
C GLN A 44 -0.05 -4.92 -11.14
N ARG A 45 1.21 -4.85 -10.71
CA ARG A 45 1.59 -4.96 -9.29
C ARG A 45 0.92 -3.88 -8.44
N TYR A 46 0.81 -2.65 -8.97
CA TYR A 46 0.08 -1.59 -8.28
C TYR A 46 -1.43 -1.86 -8.21
N LYS A 47 -2.01 -2.53 -9.21
CA LYS A 47 -3.41 -2.97 -9.18
C LYS A 47 -3.64 -4.07 -8.14
N GLU A 48 -2.71 -5.02 -8.00
CA GLU A 48 -2.76 -6.07 -6.96
C GLU A 48 -2.76 -5.49 -5.55
N ARG A 49 -2.09 -4.35 -5.34
CA ARG A 49 -2.13 -3.62 -4.06
C ARG A 49 -3.56 -3.30 -3.61
N TRP A 50 -4.53 -3.11 -4.52
CA TRP A 50 -5.94 -2.90 -4.13
C TRP A 50 -6.53 -4.12 -3.39
N GLY A 51 -5.97 -5.31 -3.57
CA GLY A 51 -6.37 -6.50 -2.80
C GLY A 51 -6.23 -6.31 -1.29
N ILE A 52 -5.27 -5.50 -0.83
CA ILE A 52 -5.11 -5.21 0.60
C ILE A 52 -6.28 -4.37 1.16
N GLU A 53 -6.89 -3.51 0.34
CA GLU A 53 -8.04 -2.73 0.75
C GLU A 53 -9.26 -3.62 0.95
N LEU A 54 -9.44 -4.62 0.08
CA LEU A 54 -10.47 -5.65 0.23
C LEU A 54 -10.23 -6.49 1.49
N PHE A 55 -8.98 -6.88 1.77
CA PHE A 55 -8.62 -7.56 3.00
C PHE A 55 -8.97 -6.72 4.24
N PHE A 56 -8.60 -5.43 4.29
CA PHE A 56 -8.94 -4.58 5.42
C PHE A 56 -10.43 -4.26 5.51
N LYS A 57 -11.13 -4.16 4.39
CA LYS A 57 -12.59 -4.03 4.36
C LYS A 57 -13.23 -5.28 4.95
N TRP A 58 -12.80 -6.46 4.53
CA TRP A 58 -13.24 -7.74 5.07
C TRP A 58 -12.96 -7.82 6.58
N LEU A 59 -11.73 -7.49 7.00
CA LEU A 59 -11.33 -7.49 8.40
C LEU A 59 -12.24 -6.58 9.24
N LYS A 60 -12.46 -5.33 8.82
CA LYS A 60 -13.34 -4.42 9.56
C LYS A 60 -14.81 -4.86 9.59
N GLN A 61 -15.28 -5.53 8.53
CA GLN A 61 -16.67 -5.99 8.43
C GLN A 61 -16.94 -7.27 9.23
N HIS A 62 -15.98 -8.19 9.25
CA HIS A 62 -16.16 -9.55 9.78
C HIS A 62 -15.54 -9.73 11.17
N LEU A 63 -14.47 -8.99 11.49
CA LEU A 63 -13.81 -9.03 12.79
C LEU A 63 -14.62 -8.20 13.82
N LYS A 64 -15.73 -8.77 14.30
CA LYS A 64 -16.57 -8.15 15.34
C LYS A 64 -16.03 -8.47 16.74
N ILE A 65 -14.94 -7.81 17.15
CA ILE A 65 -14.45 -7.88 18.53
C ILE A 65 -15.38 -7.07 19.43
N LYS A 66 -16.38 -7.72 20.03
CA LYS A 66 -17.36 -7.06 20.92
C LYS A 66 -16.77 -6.72 22.30
N ARG A 67 -15.84 -7.54 22.79
CA ARG A 67 -15.14 -7.38 24.07
C ARG A 67 -13.73 -7.94 23.97
N PHE A 68 -12.77 -7.28 24.60
CA PHE A 68 -11.43 -7.81 24.76
C PHE A 68 -11.40 -8.82 25.90
N LEU A 69 -10.78 -9.98 25.68
CA LEU A 69 -10.59 -11.01 26.72
C LEU A 69 -9.48 -10.65 27.71
N GLY A 70 -8.58 -9.74 27.32
CA GLY A 70 -7.54 -9.17 28.17
C GLY A 70 -7.07 -7.82 27.63
N ARG A 71 -6.50 -6.99 28.50
CA ARG A 71 -6.00 -5.64 28.15
C ARG A 71 -4.50 -5.58 27.89
N SER A 72 -3.78 -6.68 28.11
CA SER A 72 -2.36 -6.75 27.76
C SER A 72 -2.17 -6.81 26.25
N GLU A 73 -1.06 -6.26 25.77
CA GLU A 73 -0.74 -6.26 24.34
C GLU A 73 -0.75 -7.68 23.75
N ASN A 74 -0.18 -8.65 24.49
CA ASN A 74 -0.18 -10.06 24.08
C ASN A 74 -1.59 -10.65 23.98
N ALA A 75 -2.48 -10.35 24.93
CA ALA A 75 -3.85 -10.84 24.90
C ALA A 75 -4.63 -10.28 23.69
N VAL A 76 -4.44 -8.99 23.40
CA VAL A 76 -5.06 -8.34 22.23
C VAL A 76 -4.51 -8.93 20.92
N ARG A 77 -3.19 -9.12 20.82
CA ARG A 77 -2.55 -9.73 19.64
C ARG A 77 -3.07 -11.15 19.38
N ILE A 78 -3.10 -12.00 20.42
CA ILE A 78 -3.63 -13.37 20.31
C ILE A 78 -5.09 -13.34 19.88
N GLN A 79 -5.91 -12.49 20.49
CA GLN A 79 -7.33 -12.40 20.17
C GLN A 79 -7.58 -11.98 18.71
N VAL A 80 -6.79 -11.04 18.17
CA VAL A 80 -6.85 -10.64 16.77
C VAL A 80 -6.38 -11.78 15.86
N LEU A 81 -5.29 -12.47 16.21
CA LEU A 81 -4.75 -13.59 15.44
C LEU A 81 -5.70 -14.79 15.37
N THR A 82 -6.42 -15.11 16.45
CA THR A 82 -7.41 -16.20 16.46
C THR A 82 -8.70 -15.87 15.72
N ALA A 83 -8.98 -14.58 15.50
CA ALA A 83 -10.19 -14.12 14.82
C ALA A 83 -9.98 -13.89 13.31
N LEU A 84 -8.73 -13.96 12.84
CA LEU A 84 -8.31 -13.93 11.44
C LEU A 84 -8.42 -15.32 10.81
#